data_AF-A0A4E0R7U6-F1
#
_entry.id   AF-A0A4E0R7U6-F1
#
_cell.length_a   1.000
_cell.length_b   1.000
_cell.length_c   1.000
_cell.angle_alpha   90.00
_cell.angle_beta   90.00
_cell.angle_gamma   90.00
#
_symmetry.space_group_name_H-M   'P 1'
#
loop_
_entity.id
_entity.type
_entity.pdbx_description
1 polymer ?
#
loop_
_entity_poly.entity_id
_entity_poly.type
_entity_poly.pdbx_seq_one_letter_code
_entity_poly.pdbx_strand_id
1 'polypeptide(L)' 'MEFSGEVQPIDQHQIEMEQKRMDIECLRRNLEISRLPLSKTIEAISNHCFENAQSDPLLAPPRDNPYKVRRSCTVF' A
#
# COMPACT_ATOMS: atom_id res chain seq x y z
N MET A 1 34.24 -21.07 37.82
CA MET A 1 33.90 -21.81 36.59
C MET A 1 33.64 -20.74 35.53
N GLU A 2 34.69 -20.35 34.82
CA GLU A 2 34.62 -19.27 33.84
C GLU A 2 33.96 -19.80 32.57
N PHE A 3 32.83 -19.20 32.18
CA PHE A 3 32.16 -19.52 30.94
C PHE A 3 32.91 -18.79 29.82
N SER A 4 33.95 -19.42 29.29
CA SER A 4 34.65 -18.97 28.08
C SER A 4 33.75 -19.22 26.88
N GLY A 5 32.74 -18.36 26.70
CA GLY A 5 31.93 -18.32 25.49
C GLY A 5 32.72 -17.64 24.39
N GLU A 6 33.46 -18.40 23.60
CA GLU A 6 33.98 -17.91 22.32
C GLU A 6 32.79 -17.50 21.44
N VAL A 7 32.62 -16.19 21.26
CA VAL A 7 31.72 -15.66 20.24
C VAL A 7 32.34 -16.04 18.90
N GLN A 8 31.80 -17.09 18.29
CA GLN A 8 32.17 -17.51 16.94
C GLN A 8 32.08 -16.28 16.01
N PRO A 9 33.14 -15.93 15.27
CA PRO A 9 33.09 -14.80 14.37
C PRO A 9 31.98 -15.06 13.34
N ILE A 10 31.07 -14.09 13.24
CA ILE A 10 30.02 -14.12 12.24
C ILE A 10 30.69 -14.19 10.87
N ASP A 11 30.52 -15.32 10.19
CA ASP A 11 31.07 -15.54 8.87
C ASP A 11 30.29 -14.66 7.87
N GLN A 12 30.87 -13.50 7.55
CA GLN A 12 30.29 -12.52 6.63
C GLN A 12 29.91 -13.15 5.28
N HIS A 13 30.67 -14.15 4.83
CA HIS A 13 30.36 -14.87 3.60
C HIS A 13 29.09 -15.73 3.74
N GLN A 14 28.85 -16.34 4.91
CA GLN A 14 27.61 -17.08 5.17
C GLN A 14 26.38 -16.16 5.21
N ILE A 15 26.50 -14.96 5.78
CA ILE A 15 25.43 -13.96 5.75
C ILE A 15 25.10 -13.57 4.31
N GLU A 16 26.10 -13.26 3.50
CA GLU A 16 25.90 -12.89 2.09
C GLU A 16 25.26 -14.01 1.28
N MET A 17 25.65 -15.27 1.54
CA MET A 17 25.05 -16.45 0.92
C MET A 17 23.58 -16.60 1.29
N GLU A 18 23.24 -16.39 2.56
CA GLU A 18 21.87 -16.52 3.03
C GLU A 18 20.98 -15.41 2.47
N GLN A 19 21.47 -14.17 2.42
CA GLN A 19 20.75 -13.07 1.78
C GLN A 19 20.44 -13.38 0.31
N LYS A 20 21.43 -13.89 -0.44
CA LYS A 20 21.21 -14.26 -1.85
C LYS A 20 20.17 -15.38 -2.01
N ARG A 21 20.11 -16.33 -1.07
CA ARG A 21 19.08 -17.39 -1.08
C ARG A 21 17.69 -16.80 -0.85
N MET A 22 17.57 -15.89 0.11
CA MET A 22 16.32 -15.18 0.38
C MET A 22 15.86 -14.37 -0.83
N ASP A 23 16.78 -13.67 -1.51
CA ASP A 23 16.48 -12.91 -2.72
C ASP A 23 15.99 -13.81 -3.85
N ILE A 24 16.63 -14.98 -4.05
CA ILE A 24 16.19 -15.98 -5.04
C ILE A 24 14.80 -16.51 -4.70
N GLU A 25 14.53 -16.83 -3.44
CA GLU A 25 13.21 -17.30 -3.01
C GLU A 25 12.13 -16.23 -3.24
N CYS A 26 12.44 -14.97 -2.95
CA CYS A 26 11.57 -13.83 -3.22
C CYS A 26 11.26 -13.72 -4.72
N LEU A 27 12.28 -13.80 -5.58
CA LEU A 27 12.10 -13.76 -7.03
C LEU A 27 11.25 -14.92 -7.54
N ARG A 28 11.45 -16.14 -7.02
CA ARG A 28 10.64 -17.32 -7.36
C ARG A 28 9.17 -17.10 -7.01
N ARG A 29 8.86 -16.65 -5.80
CA ARG A 29 7.48 -16.31 -5.42
C ARG A 29 6.88 -15.23 -6.32
N ASN A 30 7.65 -14.19 -6.65
CA ASN A 30 7.16 -13.11 -7.51
C ASN A 30 6.85 -13.57 -8.95
N LEU A 31 7.53 -14.61 -9.44
CA LEU A 31 7.26 -15.21 -10.74
C LEU A 31 5.97 -16.03 -10.77
N GLU A 32 5.55 -16.58 -9.63
CA GLU A 32 4.30 -17.35 -9.50
C GLU A 32 3.04 -16.47 -9.50
N ILE A 33 3.20 -15.15 -9.41
CA ILE A 33 2.08 -14.20 -9.43
C ILE A 33 1.43 -14.18 -10.80
N SER A 34 0.19 -14.68 -10.87
CA SER A 34 -0.67 -14.54 -12.05
C SER A 34 -1.12 -13.07 -12.19
N ARG A 35 -0.69 -12.43 -13.28
CA ARG A 35 -1.03 -11.02 -13.56
C ARG A 35 -2.31 -10.90 -14.36
N LEU A 36 -3.11 -9.89 -14.05
CA LEU A 36 -4.25 -9.49 -14.88
C LEU A 36 -3.78 -8.66 -16.09
N PRO A 37 -4.45 -8.76 -17.25
CA PRO A 37 -4.20 -7.86 -18.37
C PRO A 37 -4.40 -6.41 -17.98
N LEU A 38 -3.46 -5.54 -18.39
CA LEU A 38 -3.49 -4.12 -18.05
C LEU A 38 -4.81 -3.44 -18.47
N SER A 39 -5.34 -3.78 -19.64
CA SER A 39 -6.61 -3.24 -20.13
C SER A 39 -7.78 -3.53 -19.18
N LYS A 40 -7.90 -4.76 -18.68
CA LYS A 40 -8.94 -5.15 -17.71
C LYS A 40 -8.77 -4.43 -16.37
N THR A 41 -7.53 -4.27 -15.93
CA THR A 41 -7.22 -3.55 -14.69
C THR A 41 -7.61 -2.07 -14.81
N ILE A 42 -7.27 -1.42 -15.92
CA ILE A 42 -7.64 -0.02 -16.18
C ILE A 42 -9.16 0.13 -16.26
N GLU A 43 -9.85 -0.77 -16.96
CA GLU A 43 -11.30 -0.77 -17.06
C GLU A 43 -11.95 -0.89 -15.67
N ALA A 44 -11.51 -1.84 -14.85
CA ALA A 44 -12.04 -2.04 -13.50
C ALA A 44 -11.85 -0.80 -12.60
N ILE A 45 -10.66 -0.19 -12.62
CA ILE A 45 -10.38 1.04 -11.87
C ILE A 45 -11.26 2.19 -12.37
N SER A 46 -11.34 2.35 -13.70
CA SER A 46 -12.11 3.42 -14.31
C SER A 46 -13.59 3.31 -13.97
N ASN A 47 -14.17 2.12 -14.11
CA ASN A 47 -15.57 1.85 -13.78
C ASN A 47 -15.84 2.17 -12.30
N HIS A 48 -14.98 1.70 -11.39
CA HIS A 48 -15.11 2.01 -9.98
C HIS A 48 -15.11 3.53 -9.72
N CYS A 49 -14.20 4.29 -10.34
CA CYS A 49 -14.18 5.74 -10.19
C CYS A 49 -15.46 6.40 -10.73
N PHE A 50 -15.94 6.01 -11.91
CA PHE A 50 -17.14 6.63 -12.51
C PHE A 50 -18.42 6.31 -11.75
N GLU A 51 -18.58 5.08 -11.28
CA GLU A 51 -19.73 4.66 -10.46
C GLU A 51 -19.83 5.46 -9.16
N ASN A 52 -18.70 5.81 -8.56
CA ASN A 52 -18.65 6.48 -7.26
C ASN A 52 -18.45 7.99 -7.35
N ALA A 53 -18.17 8.55 -8.54
CA ALA A 53 -17.84 9.97 -8.72
C ALA A 53 -18.88 10.94 -8.16
N GLN A 54 -20.18 10.60 -8.26
CA GLN A 54 -21.26 11.45 -7.75
C GLN A 54 -21.41 11.41 -6.22
N SER A 55 -20.87 10.37 -5.58
CA SER A 55 -20.87 10.22 -4.13
C SER A 55 -19.63 10.82 -3.46
N ASP A 56 -18.61 11.16 -4.25
CA ASP A 56 -17.39 11.79 -3.76
C ASP A 56 -17.67 13.29 -3.48
N PRO A 57 -17.63 13.73 -2.21
CA PRO A 57 -17.94 15.11 -1.83
C PRO A 57 -16.89 16.14 -2.28
N LEU A 58 -15.73 15.70 -2.75
CA LEU A 58 -14.70 16.57 -3.33
C LEU A 58 -14.90 16.76 -4.84
N LEU A 59 -15.44 15.77 -5.53
CA LEU A 59 -15.81 15.86 -6.95
C LEU A 59 -17.22 16.46 -7.15
N ALA A 60 -18.17 16.07 -6.31
CA ALA A 60 -19.55 16.56 -6.29
C ALA A 60 -19.89 17.17 -4.91
N PRO A 61 -19.54 18.45 -4.66
CA PRO A 61 -19.70 19.06 -3.35
C PRO A 61 -21.16 19.08 -2.85
N PRO A 62 -21.44 18.52 -1.66
CA PRO A 62 -22.79 18.51 -1.11
C PRO A 62 -23.21 19.91 -0.65
N ARG A 63 -24.51 20.19 -0.73
CA ARG A 63 -25.09 21.47 -0.26
C ARG A 63 -24.92 21.66 1.25
N ASP A 64 -25.02 20.57 2.00
CA ASP A 64 -24.97 20.51 3.46
C ASP A 64 -23.54 20.22 3.96
N ASN A 65 -22.55 20.89 3.38
CA ASN A 65 -21.17 20.78 3.84
C ASN A 65 -21.08 21.22 5.32
N PRO A 66 -20.68 20.33 6.25
CA PRO A 66 -20.62 20.66 7.68
C PRO A 66 -19.57 21.74 8.01
N TYR A 67 -18.62 21.98 7.10
CA TYR A 67 -17.59 23.01 7.21
C TYR A 67 -17.98 24.34 6.55
N LYS A 68 -19.22 24.49 6.07
CA LYS A 68 -19.69 25.74 5.49
C LYS A 68 -19.75 26.84 6.55
N VAL A 69 -19.33 28.05 6.18
CA VAL A 69 -19.43 29.23 7.05
C VAL A 69 -20.88 29.45 7.47
N ARG A 70 -21.13 29.47 8.79
CA ARG A 70 -22.46 29.76 9.35
C ARG A 70 -22.82 31.21 9.03
N ARG A 71 -23.87 31.41 8.21
CA ARG A 71 -24.46 32.73 8.03
C ARG A 71 -25.26 33.07 9.28
N SER A 72 -25.04 34.23 9.87
CA SER A 72 -25.92 34.77 10.92
C SER A 72 -27.29 35.02 10.31
N CYS A 73 -28.32 34.31 10.77
CA CYS A 73 -29.69 34.58 10.38
C CYS A 73 -30.24 35.66 11.31
N THR A 74 -30.37 36.88 10.81
CA THR A 74 -31.07 37.96 11.53
C THR A 74 -32.54 37.88 11.13
N VAL A 75 -33.40 37.48 12.08
CA VAL A 75 -34.86 37.56 11.91
C VAL A 75 -35.28 38.95 12.38
N PHE A 76 -35.94 39.70 11.51
CA PHE A 76 -36.59 40.97 11.83
C PHE A 76 -38.06 40.74 12.17
#